data_AF-A0A0E0LGY9-F1
#
_entry.id   AF-A0A0E0LGY9-F1
#
_cell.length_a   1.000
_cell.length_b   1.000
_cell.length_c   1.000
_cell.angle_alpha   90.00
_cell.angle_beta   90.00
_cell.angle_gamma   90.00
#
_symmetry.space_group_name_H-M   'P 1'
#
loop_
_entity.id
_entity.type
_entity.pdbx_description
1 polymer ?
#
loop_
_entity_poly.entity_id
_entity_poly.type
_entity_poly.pdbx_seq_one_letter_code
_entity_poly.pdbx_strand_id
1 'polypeptide(L)' 'MATSCLLVAAVLAAVAMSATAQNSAQDYVDPHNAARSDVGVGAVTWDDTVAAYAESYAEQRRGDCALQHSDSGGK' A
#
# COMPACT_ATOMS: atom_id res chain seq x y z
N MET A 1 32.16 -21.14 -10.48
CA MET A 1 32.19 -19.72 -10.04
C MET A 1 31.06 -18.90 -10.68
N ALA A 2 30.95 -18.81 -12.01
CA ALA A 2 29.87 -18.03 -12.66
C ALA A 2 28.45 -18.51 -12.32
N THR A 3 28.22 -19.83 -12.25
CA THR A 3 26.94 -20.44 -11.88
C THR A 3 26.52 -20.15 -10.44
N SER A 4 27.44 -20.13 -9.49
CA SER A 4 27.15 -19.74 -8.10
C SER A 4 26.78 -18.27 -7.98
N CYS A 5 27.44 -17.38 -8.74
CA CYS A 5 27.08 -15.95 -8.75
C CYS A 5 25.67 -15.70 -9.33
N LEU A 6 25.31 -16.43 -10.40
CA LEU A 6 23.97 -16.36 -11.01
C LEU A 6 22.86 -16.80 -10.05
N LEU A 7 23.09 -17.88 -9.28
CA LEU A 7 22.13 -18.35 -8.29
C LEU A 7 21.96 -17.36 -7.14
N VAL A 8 23.04 -16.75 -6.65
CA VAL A 8 22.98 -15.71 -5.60
C VAL A 8 22.23 -14.46 -6.08
N ALA A 9 22.49 -14.00 -7.31
CA ALA A 9 21.79 -12.86 -7.89
C ALA A 9 20.28 -13.12 -8.07
N ALA A 10 19.89 -14.33 -8.50
CA ALA A 10 18.49 -14.71 -8.65
C ALA A 10 17.75 -14.75 -7.30
N VAL A 11 18.39 -15.28 -6.25
CA VAL A 11 17.82 -15.29 -4.90
C VAL A 11 17.64 -13.88 -4.34
N LEU A 12 18.64 -13.00 -4.52
CA LEU A 12 18.53 -11.60 -4.09
C LEU A 12 17.40 -10.84 -4.82
N ALA A 13 17.22 -11.07 -6.12
CA ALA A 13 16.13 -10.47 -6.88
C ALA A 13 14.75 -10.96 -6.40
N ALA A 14 14.60 -12.27 -6.12
CA ALA A 14 13.35 -12.83 -5.60
C ALA A 14 13.00 -12.29 -4.19
N VAL A 15 13.99 -12.10 -3.32
CA VAL A 15 13.80 -11.49 -2.00
C VAL A 15 13.44 -10.00 -2.12
N ALA A 16 14.03 -9.26 -3.08
CA ALA A 16 13.69 -7.86 -3.32
C ALA A 16 12.26 -7.68 -3.84
N MET A 17 11.76 -8.58 -4.70
CA MET A 17 10.36 -8.58 -5.17
C MET A 17 9.36 -8.88 -4.05
N SER A 18 9.78 -9.61 -3.01
CA SER A 18 8.94 -9.91 -1.84
C SER A 18 8.77 -8.69 -0.92
N ALA A 19 9.65 -7.70 -1.03
CA ALA A 19 9.66 -6.50 -0.20
C ALA A 19 8.89 -5.32 -0.82
N THR A 20 8.40 -5.45 -2.06
CA THR A 20 7.54 -4.44 -2.68
C THR A 20 6.08 -4.79 -2.42
N ALA A 21 5.44 -4.07 -1.51
CA ALA A 21 3.99 -4.10 -1.42
C ALA A 21 3.39 -3.51 -2.70
N GLN A 22 2.33 -4.12 -3.24
CA GLN A 22 1.52 -3.47 -4.27
C GLN A 22 0.84 -2.25 -3.62
N ASN A 23 1.22 -1.05 -4.05
CA ASN A 23 0.79 0.22 -3.45
C ASN A 23 0.16 1.17 -4.48
N SER A 24 -0.27 0.66 -5.63
CA SER A 24 -0.95 1.48 -6.62
C SER A 24 -2.30 1.96 -6.07
N ALA A 25 -2.82 3.06 -6.61
CA ALA A 25 -4.15 3.56 -6.24
C ALA A 25 -5.25 2.48 -6.38
N GLN A 26 -5.14 1.64 -7.42
CA GLN A 26 -6.09 0.58 -7.71
C GLN A 26 -6.08 -0.53 -6.66
N ASP A 27 -4.93 -0.84 -6.08
CA ASP A 27 -4.82 -1.84 -4.99
C ASP A 27 -5.66 -1.45 -3.76
N TYR A 28 -5.97 -0.16 -3.60
CA TYR A 28 -6.88 0.34 -2.57
C TYR A 28 -8.31 0.49 -3.09
N VAL A 29 -8.52 1.17 -4.22
CA VAL A 29 -9.88 1.57 -4.66
C VAL A 29 -10.71 0.39 -5.16
N ASP A 30 -10.12 -0.58 -5.86
CA ASP A 30 -10.84 -1.70 -6.45
C ASP A 30 -11.53 -2.60 -5.40
N PRO A 31 -10.84 -3.10 -4.35
CA PRO A 31 -11.50 -3.92 -3.34
C PRO A 31 -12.56 -3.13 -2.54
N HIS A 32 -12.35 -1.83 -2.30
CA HIS A 32 -13.37 -1.00 -1.67
C HIS A 32 -14.61 -0.87 -2.55
N ASN A 33 -14.43 -0.64 -3.86
CA ASN A 33 -15.55 -0.52 -4.79
C ASN A 33 -16.29 -1.85 -5.00
N ALA A 34 -15.58 -2.99 -4.94
CA ALA A 34 -16.22 -4.31 -4.92
C ALA A 34 -17.15 -4.45 -3.70
N ALA A 35 -16.64 -4.21 -2.49
CA ALA A 35 -17.43 -4.28 -1.26
C ALA A 35 -18.60 -3.28 -1.23
N ARG A 36 -18.41 -2.07 -1.80
CA ARG A 36 -19.46 -1.05 -1.93
C ARG A 36 -20.56 -1.50 -2.90
N SER A 37 -20.17 -2.12 -4.01
CA SER A 37 -21.11 -2.68 -4.98
C SER A 37 -21.95 -3.80 -4.37
N ASP A 38 -21.35 -4.67 -3.55
CA ASP A 38 -22.04 -5.78 -2.88
C ASP A 38 -23.19 -5.32 -1.97
N VAL A 39 -23.09 -4.10 -1.44
CA VAL A 39 -24.12 -3.47 -0.58
C VAL A 39 -24.91 -2.36 -1.28
N GLY A 40 -24.78 -2.23 -2.60
CA GLY A 40 -25.56 -1.30 -3.42
C GLY A 40 -25.25 0.19 -3.20
N VAL A 41 -24.06 0.54 -2.69
CA VAL A 41 -23.64 1.95 -2.58
C VAL A 41 -22.70 2.32 -3.73
N GLY A 42 -22.78 3.58 -4.20
CA GLY A 42 -22.02 4.04 -5.37
C GLY A 42 -20.51 3.95 -5.18
N ALA A 43 -19.74 3.76 -6.26
CA ALA A 43 -18.29 3.69 -6.22
C ALA A 43 -17.64 4.99 -5.72
N VAL A 44 -16.42 4.88 -5.18
CA VAL A 44 -15.52 6.00 -4.89
C VAL A 44 -14.38 6.04 -5.91
N THR A 45 -13.76 7.20 -6.06
CA THR A 45 -12.57 7.40 -6.90
C THR A 45 -11.36 7.71 -6.04
N TRP A 46 -10.18 7.48 -6.57
CA TRP A 46 -8.94 7.94 -5.96
C TRP A 46 -8.91 9.48 -5.90
N ASP A 47 -8.35 10.02 -4.82
CA ASP A 47 -8.11 11.44 -4.63
C ASP A 47 -6.68 11.65 -4.13
N ASP A 48 -5.87 12.38 -4.90
CA ASP A 48 -4.44 12.58 -4.60
C ASP A 48 -4.21 13.41 -3.32
N THR A 49 -5.16 14.25 -2.92
CA THR A 49 -5.07 15.01 -1.67
C THR A 49 -5.25 14.09 -0.47
N VAL A 50 -6.22 13.17 -0.54
CA VAL A 50 -6.44 12.14 0.49
C VAL A 50 -5.23 11.20 0.57
N ALA A 51 -4.67 10.82 -0.58
CA ALA A 51 -3.48 9.98 -0.64
C ALA A 51 -2.27 10.63 0.04
N ALA A 52 -1.98 11.90 -0.28
CA ALA A 52 -0.88 12.64 0.32
C ALA A 52 -1.05 12.81 1.84
N TYR A 53 -2.29 13.05 2.31
CA TYR A 53 -2.59 13.10 3.73
C TYR A 53 -2.32 11.74 4.42
N ALA A 54 -2.83 10.64 3.84
CA ALA A 54 -2.66 9.30 4.39
C ALA A 54 -1.19 8.89 4.45
N GLU A 55 -0.40 9.19 3.41
CA GLU A 55 1.04 8.96 3.39
C GLU A 55 1.73 9.77 4.50
N SER A 56 1.47 11.07 4.60
CA SER A 56 2.05 11.92 5.65
C SER A 56 1.74 11.43 7.08
N TYR A 57 0.54 10.89 7.30
CA TYR A 57 0.19 10.31 8.59
C TYR A 57 0.88 8.97 8.85
N ALA A 58 0.93 8.09 7.84
CA ALA A 58 1.65 6.82 7.94
C ALA A 58 3.14 7.03 8.26
N GLU A 59 3.76 8.05 7.65
CA GLU A 59 5.14 8.46 7.92
C GLU A 59 5.37 8.87 9.38
N GLN A 60 4.40 9.52 10.03
CA GLN A 60 4.45 9.86 11.45
C GLN A 60 4.40 8.59 12.33
N ARG A 61 3.57 7.62 11.96
CA ARG A 61 3.40 6.35 12.71
C ARG A 61 4.51 5.34 12.45
N ARG A 62 5.26 5.45 11.35
CA ARG A 62 6.33 4.49 11.01
C ARG A 62 7.39 4.36 12.12
N GLY A 63 7.65 5.42 12.88
CA GLY A 63 8.64 5.41 13.96
C GLY A 63 8.20 4.63 15.20
N ASP A 64 6.90 4.58 15.49
CA ASP A 64 6.36 3.95 16.71
C ASP A 64 5.51 2.71 16.44
N CYS A 65 5.13 2.48 15.18
CA CYS A 65 4.28 1.39 14.70
C CYS A 65 2.92 1.27 15.43
N ALA A 66 2.49 2.31 16.15
CA ALA A 66 1.25 2.20 16.91
C ALA A 66 0.03 2.49 16.02
N LEU A 67 -0.97 1.61 16.15
CA LEU A 67 -2.23 1.64 15.42
C LEU A 67 -3.17 2.72 16.00
N GLN A 68 -2.81 3.99 15.83
CA GLN A 68 -3.58 5.15 16.28
C GLN A 68 -4.28 5.81 15.10
N HIS A 69 -5.49 6.34 15.33
CA HIS A 69 -6.22 7.12 14.33
C HIS A 69 -5.74 8.59 14.36
N SER A 70 -5.80 9.30 13.22
CA SER A 70 -5.28 10.67 13.09
C SER A 70 -6.15 11.75 13.73
N ASP A 71 -7.35 11.38 14.20
CA ASP A 71 -8.35 12.24 14.82
C ASP A 71 -8.72 13.53 14.05
N SER A 72 -8.43 13.60 12.74
CA SER A 72 -8.73 14.77 11.89
C SER A 72 -10.18 14.86 11.42
N GLY A 73 -10.97 13.80 11.63
CA GLY A 73 -12.37 13.73 11.17
C GLY A 73 -12.52 13.64 9.63
N GLY A 74 -11.48 13.21 8.91
CA GLY A 74 -11.51 13.08 7.44
C GLY A 74 -11.47 14.43 6.71
N LYS A 75 -10.87 15.44 7.35
CA LYS A 75 -10.62 16.78 6.83
C LYS A 75 -9.13 16.97 6.56
#